data_AF-A0AA39PXD7-F1
#
_entry.id   AF-A0AA39PXD7-F1
#
_cell.length_a   1.000
_cell.length_b   1.000
_cell.length_c   1.000
_cell.angle_alpha   90.00
_cell.angle_beta   90.00
_cell.angle_gamma   90.00
#
_symmetry.space_group_name_H-M   'P 1'
#
loop_
_entity.id
_entity.type
_entity.pdbx_description
1 polymer ?
#
loop_
_entity_poly.entity_id
_entity_poly.type
_entity_poly.pdbx_seq_one_letter_code
_entity_poly.pdbx_strand_id
1 'polypeptide(L)'
;YHATEFIPALQTFLHKHGVDKLFTPHSFDQFSLWRQVNFLLPNISENIICALPSILDQHHKVTSCQLTDQDACLDGALIRTGEVNPFTNGTSLQGMHVGHVHAIFALPKHYPSPTDASLKYPLVYVEWFTPFQSSDLITGFYHISKSTRQGGHPYAEVIEADWLVQNCYLNPR
;
A
#
# COMPACT_ATOMS: atom_id res chain seq x y z
N TYR A 1 -2.68 -0.15 -15.98
CA TYR A 1 -2.28 0.91 -15.02
C TYR A 1 -0.94 0.55 -14.41
N HIS A 2 0.13 1.22 -14.82
CA HIS A 2 1.49 0.90 -14.36
C HIS A 2 1.81 1.69 -13.09
N ALA A 3 2.38 1.05 -12.08
CA ALA A 3 2.86 1.68 -10.84
C ALA A 3 4.10 2.53 -11.12
N THR A 4 3.94 3.65 -11.82
CA THR A 4 5.04 4.49 -12.32
C THR A 4 5.86 5.11 -11.20
N GLU A 5 5.24 5.35 -10.04
CA GLU A 5 5.87 5.98 -8.89
C GLU A 5 6.42 4.97 -7.87
N PHE A 6 6.45 3.67 -8.21
CA PHE A 6 6.94 2.63 -7.31
C PHE A 6 8.40 2.85 -6.87
N ILE A 7 9.32 3.06 -7.82
CA ILE A 7 10.74 3.24 -7.51
C ILE A 7 10.97 4.54 -6.69
N PRO A 8 10.44 5.71 -7.08
CA PRO A 8 10.52 6.92 -6.26
C PRO A 8 9.95 6.75 -4.85
N ALA A 9 8.80 6.07 -4.72
CA ALA A 9 8.16 5.81 -3.43
C ALA A 9 9.03 4.88 -2.55
N LEU A 10 9.58 3.82 -3.14
CA LEU A 10 10.48 2.90 -2.45
C LEU A 10 11.78 3.60 -2.01
N GLN A 11 12.36 4.45 -2.85
CA GLN A 11 13.53 5.27 -2.48
C GLN A 11 13.24 6.16 -1.28
N THR A 12 12.08 6.83 -1.30
CA THR A 12 11.63 7.68 -0.19
C THR A 12 11.50 6.88 1.10
N PHE A 13 10.92 5.68 1.03
CA PHE A 13 10.79 4.77 2.16
C PHE A 13 12.16 4.36 2.70
N LEU A 14 13.07 3.86 1.85
CA LEU A 14 14.41 3.46 2.27
C LEU A 14 15.21 4.61 2.89
N HIS A 15 15.06 5.84 2.36
CA HIS A 15 15.67 7.03 2.92
C HIS A 15 15.13 7.37 4.31
N LYS A 16 13.81 7.32 4.52
CA LYS A 16 13.19 7.51 5.84
C LYS A 16 13.71 6.52 6.88
N HIS A 17 14.01 5.29 6.46
CA HIS A 17 14.55 4.23 7.32
C HIS A 17 16.09 4.19 7.38
N GLY A 18 16.79 5.14 6.75
CA GLY A 18 18.26 5.28 6.80
C GLY A 18 19.04 4.22 6.00
N VAL A 19 18.40 3.56 5.04
CA VAL A 19 18.96 2.46 4.22
C VAL A 19 19.46 2.96 2.85
N ASP A 20 19.10 4.18 2.47
CA ASP A 20 19.43 4.83 1.19
C ASP A 20 20.93 4.89 0.86
N LYS A 21 21.79 5.04 1.87
CA LYS A 21 23.25 5.07 1.67
C LYS A 21 23.84 3.70 1.30
N LEU A 22 23.11 2.63 1.59
CA LEU A 22 23.57 1.26 1.40
C LEU A 22 23.01 0.66 0.11
N PHE A 23 21.87 1.15 -0.38
CA PHE A 23 21.23 0.57 -1.55
C PHE A 23 20.29 1.55 -2.28
N THR A 24 20.36 1.55 -3.61
CA THR A 24 19.48 2.32 -4.50
C THR A 24 18.62 1.37 -5.35
N PRO A 25 17.29 1.40 -5.23
CA PRO A 25 16.41 0.55 -6.03
C PRO A 25 16.39 0.97 -7.50
N HIS A 26 16.34 -0.06 -8.35
CA HIS A 26 16.33 0.02 -9.80
C HIS A 26 15.12 -0.69 -10.40
N SER A 27 14.79 -0.33 -11.63
CA SER A 27 13.64 -0.88 -12.37
C SER A 27 13.78 -2.36 -12.74
N PHE A 28 14.99 -2.92 -12.68
CA PHE A 28 15.27 -4.32 -12.95
C PHE A 28 15.34 -5.20 -11.69
N ASP A 29 15.16 -4.60 -10.50
CA ASP A 29 15.14 -5.35 -9.24
C ASP A 29 13.90 -6.24 -9.15
N GLN A 30 14.07 -7.43 -8.59
CA GLN A 30 13.02 -8.43 -8.48
C GLN A 30 12.47 -8.48 -7.05
N PHE A 31 11.19 -8.17 -6.89
CA PHE A 31 10.50 -8.18 -5.61
C PHE A 31 9.60 -9.41 -5.49
N SER A 32 9.52 -9.99 -4.29
CA SER A 32 8.54 -11.06 -4.02
C SER A 32 7.18 -10.41 -3.79
N LEU A 33 6.19 -10.75 -4.61
CA LEU A 33 4.84 -10.20 -4.54
C LEU A 33 3.87 -11.16 -3.83
N TRP A 34 3.02 -10.56 -2.99
CA TRP A 34 1.86 -11.22 -2.40
C TRP A 34 0.61 -10.82 -3.16
N ARG A 35 -0.26 -11.80 -3.40
CA ARG A 35 -1.55 -11.58 -4.05
C ARG A 35 -2.60 -10.99 -3.11
N GLN A 36 -2.54 -11.32 -1.82
CA GLN A 36 -3.54 -10.92 -0.83
C GLN A 36 -2.92 -10.87 0.57
N VAL A 37 -3.38 -9.92 1.38
CA VAL A 37 -3.17 -9.91 2.83
C VAL A 37 -4.49 -10.20 3.51
N ASN A 38 -4.50 -11.18 4.40
CA ASN A 38 -5.67 -11.52 5.20
C ASN A 38 -5.55 -10.86 6.57
N PHE A 39 -6.50 -9.97 6.89
CA PHE A 39 -6.62 -9.38 8.22
C PHE A 39 -7.45 -10.31 9.10
N LEU A 40 -6.85 -10.76 10.21
CA LEU A 40 -7.61 -11.42 11.28
C LEU A 40 -8.19 -10.32 12.18
N LEU A 41 -9.51 -10.14 12.15
CA LEU A 41 -10.20 -9.17 13.00
C LEU A 41 -10.26 -9.68 14.45
N PRO A 42 -10.04 -8.82 15.46
CA PRO A 42 -9.71 -9.21 16.83
C PRO A 42 -10.89 -9.70 17.68
N ASN A 43 -11.89 -10.36 17.08
CA ASN A 43 -12.98 -11.00 17.83
C ASN A 43 -12.92 -12.54 17.81
N ILE A 44 -11.80 -13.10 17.33
CA ILE A 44 -11.45 -14.52 17.44
C ILE A 44 -9.96 -14.54 17.77
N SER A 45 -9.62 -15.14 18.90
CA SER A 45 -8.31 -15.15 19.54
C SER A 45 -7.17 -15.47 18.57
N GLU A 46 -6.06 -14.72 18.68
CA GLU A 46 -4.73 -14.88 18.05
C GLU A 46 -4.49 -14.00 16.79
N ASN A 47 -3.97 -12.79 17.05
CA ASN A 47 -3.56 -11.79 16.07
C ASN A 47 -2.29 -12.20 15.32
N ILE A 48 -2.43 -12.63 14.07
CA ILE A 48 -1.33 -12.74 13.10
C ILE A 48 -1.81 -12.14 11.77
N ILE A 49 -1.11 -11.13 11.25
CA ILE A 49 -1.27 -10.74 9.83
C ILE A 49 -0.62 -11.86 9.01
N CYS A 50 -1.43 -12.79 8.53
CA CYS A 50 -0.96 -13.87 7.67
C CYS A 50 -0.93 -13.37 6.22
N ALA A 51 0.21 -12.81 5.80
CA ALA A 51 0.53 -12.68 4.38
C ALA A 51 0.93 -14.07 3.87
N LEU A 52 -0.02 -14.79 3.25
CA LEU A 52 0.26 -16.10 2.66
C LEU A 52 1.18 -15.91 1.45
N PRO A 53 2.44 -16.38 1.48
CA PRO A 53 3.29 -16.34 0.30
C PRO A 53 2.56 -17.02 -0.85
N SER A 54 2.61 -16.38 -2.01
CA SER A 54 2.08 -16.95 -3.26
C SER A 54 2.65 -18.36 -3.39
N ILE A 55 1.81 -19.39 -3.27
CA ILE A 55 2.15 -20.76 -3.62
C ILE A 55 2.21 -20.78 -5.16
N LEU A 56 3.27 -20.22 -5.71
CA LEU A 56 3.66 -20.46 -7.08
C LEU A 56 5.14 -20.81 -7.05
N ASP A 57 5.38 -22.04 -7.45
CA ASP A 57 6.63 -22.76 -7.60
C ASP A 57 7.90 -21.92 -7.86
N GLN A 58 8.99 -22.45 -7.30
CA GLN A 58 10.38 -21.97 -7.27
C GLN A 58 11.05 -21.67 -8.64
N HIS A 59 10.35 -21.43 -9.74
CA HIS A 59 10.98 -21.43 -11.07
C HIS A 59 10.54 -20.38 -12.09
N HIS A 60 9.97 -19.23 -11.70
CA HIS A 60 9.80 -18.13 -12.64
C HIS A 60 10.55 -16.86 -12.22
N LYS A 61 11.68 -16.64 -12.91
CA LYS A 61 12.40 -15.36 -13.01
C LYS A 61 11.45 -14.36 -13.69
N VAL A 62 10.67 -13.61 -12.91
CA VAL A 62 9.84 -12.53 -13.46
C VAL A 62 10.78 -11.40 -13.85
N THR A 63 11.18 -11.43 -15.12
CA THR A 63 11.96 -10.37 -15.76
C THR A 63 10.94 -9.53 -16.50
N SER A 64 10.85 -8.25 -16.13
CA SER A 64 9.82 -7.28 -16.54
C SER A 64 8.48 -7.40 -15.80
N CYS A 65 8.12 -6.31 -15.11
CA CYS A 65 6.80 -6.08 -14.54
C CYS A 65 5.79 -5.81 -15.66
N GLN A 66 5.43 -6.84 -16.43
CA GLN A 66 4.19 -6.81 -17.19
C GLN A 66 3.12 -7.45 -16.32
N LEU A 67 2.44 -6.60 -15.53
CA LEU A 67 1.18 -6.94 -14.87
C LEU A 67 0.17 -7.27 -15.97
N THR A 68 0.05 -8.54 -16.32
CA THR A 68 -0.97 -9.02 -17.26
C THR A 68 -2.35 -8.85 -16.64
N ASP A 69 -3.23 -8.33 -17.47
CA ASP A 69 -4.58 -7.83 -17.26
C ASP A 69 -5.57 -8.95 -16.89
N GLN A 70 -5.42 -9.55 -15.71
CA GLN A 70 -6.33 -10.59 -15.24
C GLN A 70 -6.75 -10.33 -13.79
N ASP A 71 -7.90 -9.65 -13.65
CA ASP A 71 -8.77 -9.61 -12.47
C ASP A 71 -8.09 -9.33 -11.12
N ALA A 72 -7.28 -8.28 -11.05
CA ALA A 72 -7.04 -7.60 -9.78
C ALA A 72 -8.29 -6.75 -9.45
N CYS A 73 -9.24 -7.36 -8.74
CA CYS A 73 -10.31 -6.63 -8.07
C CYS A 73 -9.67 -5.45 -7.31
N LEU A 74 -10.09 -4.24 -7.65
CA LEU A 74 -9.55 -2.98 -7.14
C LEU A 74 -9.73 -2.91 -5.60
N ASP A 75 -8.67 -3.19 -4.85
CA ASP A 75 -8.66 -3.19 -3.39
C ASP A 75 -8.35 -1.78 -2.86
N GLY A 76 -9.34 -0.89 -2.94
CA GLY A 76 -9.30 0.30 -2.10
C GLY A 76 -9.14 -0.12 -0.64
N ALA A 77 -8.22 0.49 0.08
CA ALA A 77 -7.99 0.21 1.50
C ALA A 77 -8.09 1.48 2.32
N LEU A 78 -8.66 1.34 3.52
CA LEU A 78 -8.52 2.32 4.59
C LEU A 78 -7.19 2.09 5.29
N ILE A 79 -6.41 3.15 5.38
CA ILE A 79 -5.04 3.13 5.88
C ILE A 79 -4.95 4.13 7.00
N ARG A 80 -4.37 3.72 8.14
CA ARG A 80 -4.07 4.63 9.25
C ARG A 80 -3.05 5.66 8.79
N THR A 81 -3.39 6.92 9.01
CA THR A 81 -2.47 8.05 8.82
C THR A 81 -2.48 8.90 10.09
N GLY A 82 -1.37 9.58 10.36
CA GLY A 82 -1.31 10.59 11.43
C GLY A 82 -1.99 11.90 11.06
N GLU A 83 -2.69 11.96 9.93
CA GLU A 83 -3.24 13.19 9.38
C GLU A 83 -4.50 13.62 10.13
N VAL A 84 -4.60 14.92 10.43
CA VAL A 84 -5.79 15.51 11.03
C VAL A 84 -6.71 15.99 9.91
N ASN A 85 -7.87 15.37 9.78
CA ASN A 85 -8.90 15.79 8.84
C ASN A 85 -10.15 16.28 9.60
N PRO A 86 -10.56 17.57 9.44
CA PRO A 86 -11.71 18.12 10.14
C PRO A 86 -13.05 17.46 9.76
N PHE A 87 -13.18 16.89 8.55
CA PHE A 87 -14.41 16.24 8.09
C PHE A 87 -14.62 14.85 8.71
N THR A 88 -13.57 14.24 9.24
CA THR A 88 -13.62 12.93 9.90
C THR A 88 -13.30 13.01 11.39
N ASN A 89 -13.11 14.22 11.93
CA ASN A 89 -12.78 14.39 13.34
C ASN A 89 -13.93 13.92 14.23
N GLY A 90 -13.65 13.06 15.21
CA GLY A 90 -14.66 12.45 16.08
C GLY A 90 -15.49 11.34 15.43
N THR A 91 -15.16 10.92 14.19
CA THR A 91 -15.78 9.75 13.55
C THR A 91 -14.84 8.55 13.58
N SER A 92 -15.35 7.36 13.19
CA SER A 92 -14.52 6.16 13.06
C SER A 92 -13.47 6.24 11.95
N LEU A 93 -13.55 7.25 11.07
CA LEU A 93 -12.60 7.51 9.99
C LEU A 93 -11.51 8.52 10.38
N GLN A 94 -11.49 8.97 11.65
CA GLN A 94 -10.45 9.87 12.14
C GLN A 94 -9.07 9.22 12.02
N GLY A 95 -8.10 9.96 11.46
CA GLY A 95 -6.74 9.45 11.23
C GLY A 95 -6.71 8.31 10.22
N MET A 96 -7.66 8.27 9.28
CA MET A 96 -7.67 7.33 8.17
C MET A 96 -7.66 8.04 6.84
N HIS A 97 -7.04 7.39 5.86
CA HIS A 97 -6.99 7.85 4.49
C HIS A 97 -7.17 6.67 3.53
N VAL A 98 -7.85 6.91 2.42
CA VAL A 98 -8.07 5.90 1.39
C VAL A 98 -6.90 5.87 0.43
N GLY A 99 -6.40 4.66 0.18
CA GLY A 99 -5.39 4.40 -0.83
C GLY A 99 -5.80 3.24 -1.73
N HIS A 100 -5.32 3.27 -2.96
CA HIS A 100 -5.38 2.13 -3.87
C HIS A 100 -4.13 1.28 -3.68
N VAL A 101 -4.30 0.05 -3.24
CA VAL A 101 -3.19 -0.89 -3.06
C VAL A 101 -2.81 -1.48 -4.41
N HIS A 102 -1.58 -1.22 -4.85
CA HIS A 102 -1.08 -1.67 -6.15
C HIS A 102 -0.16 -2.89 -6.04
N ALA A 103 0.58 -3.02 -4.93
CA ALA A 103 1.44 -4.15 -4.69
C ALA A 103 1.66 -4.36 -3.19
N ILE A 104 1.77 -5.62 -2.80
CA ILE A 104 2.23 -6.04 -1.47
C ILE A 104 3.49 -6.85 -1.71
N PHE A 105 4.61 -6.47 -1.11
CA PHE A 105 5.90 -7.00 -1.51
C PHE A 105 6.95 -7.05 -0.40
N ALA A 106 7.89 -7.97 -0.53
CA ALA A 106 9.06 -8.09 0.33
C ALA A 106 10.24 -7.38 -0.31
N LEU A 107 11.10 -6.78 0.52
CA LEU A 107 12.41 -6.37 0.04
C LEU A 107 13.23 -7.62 -0.35
N PRO A 108 14.00 -7.57 -1.45
CA PRO A 108 14.88 -8.66 -1.82
C PRO A 108 15.90 -8.95 -0.71
N LYS A 109 16.30 -10.21 -0.54
CA LYS A 109 17.23 -10.64 0.54
C LYS A 109 18.59 -9.94 0.52
N HIS A 110 18.99 -9.40 -0.63
CA HIS A 110 20.25 -8.68 -0.79
C HIS A 110 20.15 -7.19 -0.41
N TYR A 111 18.94 -6.69 -0.16
CA TYR A 111 18.79 -5.35 0.39
C TYR A 111 19.26 -5.40 1.84
N PRO A 112 20.05 -4.40 2.28
CA PRO A 112 20.30 -4.25 3.70
C PRO A 112 18.94 -4.04 4.36
N SER A 113 18.49 -5.03 5.15
CA SER A 113 17.34 -4.80 6.01
C SER A 113 17.72 -3.60 6.90
N PRO A 114 16.85 -2.58 7.05
CA PRO A 114 16.96 -1.73 8.22
C PRO A 114 17.03 -2.70 9.41
N THR A 115 18.17 -2.69 10.06
CA THR A 115 18.80 -3.78 10.82
C THR A 115 17.82 -4.68 11.59
N ASP A 116 18.03 -5.99 11.49
CA ASP A 116 17.78 -6.98 12.56
C ASP A 116 16.42 -6.83 13.30
N ALA A 117 15.37 -7.49 12.81
CA ALA A 117 14.02 -7.58 13.43
C ALA A 117 13.05 -6.38 13.31
N SER A 118 13.36 -5.33 12.54
CA SER A 118 12.48 -4.12 12.48
C SER A 118 11.24 -4.26 11.58
N LEU A 119 11.38 -4.77 10.34
CA LEU A 119 10.25 -4.94 9.42
C LEU A 119 9.50 -6.24 9.74
N LYS A 120 8.52 -6.14 10.63
CA LYS A 120 7.65 -7.26 11.02
C LYS A 120 6.60 -7.58 9.94
N TYR A 121 6.30 -6.60 9.09
CA TYR A 121 5.20 -6.66 8.13
C TYR A 121 5.70 -6.50 6.70
N PRO A 122 5.00 -7.08 5.71
CA PRO A 122 5.31 -6.83 4.31
C PRO A 122 5.09 -5.35 3.96
N LEU A 123 5.74 -4.89 2.90
CA LEU A 123 5.58 -3.54 2.39
C LEU A 123 4.41 -3.46 1.42
N VAL A 124 3.79 -2.30 1.34
CA VAL A 124 2.63 -2.04 0.49
C VAL A 124 2.89 -0.77 -0.30
N TYR A 125 2.82 -0.87 -1.63
CA TYR A 125 2.81 0.30 -2.50
C TYR A 125 1.37 0.76 -2.72
N VAL A 126 1.13 2.02 -2.38
CA VAL A 126 -0.19 2.62 -2.36
C VAL A 126 -0.19 3.90 -3.19
N GLU A 127 -1.23 4.08 -4.00
CA GLU A 127 -1.56 5.37 -4.60
C GLU A 127 -2.72 6.01 -3.83
N TRP A 128 -2.49 7.20 -3.28
CA TRP A 128 -3.46 7.87 -2.42
C TRP A 128 -4.61 8.47 -3.20
N PHE A 129 -5.81 8.42 -2.61
CA PHE A 129 -6.91 9.29 -3.02
C PHE A 129 -6.84 10.63 -2.31
N THR A 130 -7.68 11.58 -2.67
CA THR A 130 -7.84 12.82 -1.90
C THR A 130 -8.38 12.52 -0.50
N PRO A 131 -8.01 13.31 0.53
CA PRO A 131 -8.61 13.18 1.85
C PRO A 131 -10.13 13.25 1.81
N PHE A 132 -10.78 12.59 2.78
CA PHE A 132 -12.22 12.63 2.92
C PHE A 132 -12.74 14.07 3.00
N GLN A 133 -13.78 14.36 2.23
CA GLN A 133 -14.52 15.62 2.29
C GLN A 133 -15.85 15.41 3.02
N SER A 134 -16.75 16.39 2.98
CA SER A 134 -18.13 16.18 3.43
C SER A 134 -18.76 15.00 2.71
N SER A 135 -19.39 14.10 3.46
CA SER A 135 -20.22 13.04 2.87
C SER A 135 -21.42 13.65 2.14
N ASP A 136 -21.84 13.01 1.06
CA ASP A 136 -23.10 13.32 0.37
C ASP A 136 -24.27 13.10 1.34
N LEU A 137 -25.13 14.12 1.48
CA LEU A 137 -26.28 14.10 2.40
C LEU A 137 -27.35 13.07 2.00
N ILE A 138 -27.40 12.68 0.73
CA ILE A 138 -28.40 11.75 0.21
C ILE A 138 -27.92 10.31 0.34
N THR A 139 -26.67 10.05 -0.08
CA THR A 139 -26.13 8.69 -0.15
C THR A 139 -25.29 8.29 1.06
N GLY A 140 -24.81 9.25 1.84
CA GLY A 140 -23.85 9.04 2.93
C GLY A 140 -22.44 8.70 2.45
N PHE A 141 -22.18 8.67 1.13
CA PHE A 141 -20.87 8.34 0.59
C PHE A 141 -19.92 9.52 0.60
N TYR A 142 -18.64 9.19 0.77
CA TYR A 142 -17.56 10.16 0.59
C TYR A 142 -17.14 10.20 -0.88
N HIS A 143 -16.93 11.41 -1.37
CA HIS A 143 -16.36 11.63 -2.68
C HIS A 143 -14.86 11.79 -2.55
N ILE A 144 -14.13 10.95 -3.29
CA ILE A 144 -12.68 10.99 -3.36
C ILE A 144 -12.26 10.87 -4.83
N SER A 145 -11.14 11.50 -5.17
CA SER A 145 -10.50 11.37 -6.48
C SER A 145 -9.05 10.93 -6.32
N LYS A 146 -8.40 10.48 -7.40
CA LYS A 146 -6.97 10.13 -7.33
C LYS A 146 -6.16 11.35 -6.95
N SER A 147 -5.31 11.23 -5.93
CA SER A 147 -4.42 12.31 -5.52
C SER A 147 -3.22 12.37 -6.45
N THR A 148 -2.80 13.58 -6.80
CA THR A 148 -1.66 13.83 -7.69
C THR A 148 -0.71 14.84 -7.08
N ARG A 149 0.59 14.67 -7.30
CA ARG A 149 1.62 15.65 -6.94
C ARG A 149 1.80 16.70 -8.06
N GLN A 150 2.61 17.72 -7.78
CA GLN A 150 3.03 18.69 -8.80
C GLN A 150 3.62 17.95 -10.01
N GLY A 151 3.15 18.29 -11.22
CA GLY A 151 3.51 17.60 -12.47
C GLY A 151 2.53 16.51 -12.91
N GLY A 152 1.45 16.26 -12.16
CA GLY A 152 0.38 15.33 -12.58
C GLY A 152 0.66 13.84 -12.29
N HIS A 153 1.76 13.55 -11.60
CA HIS A 153 2.11 12.21 -11.15
C HIS A 153 1.19 11.76 -10.00
N PRO A 154 0.79 10.48 -9.92
CA PRO A 154 0.06 9.96 -8.77
C PRO A 154 0.79 10.23 -7.46
N TYR A 155 0.06 10.61 -6.41
CA TYR A 155 0.64 10.65 -5.09
C TYR A 155 0.74 9.23 -4.55
N ALA A 156 1.95 8.67 -4.57
CA ALA A 156 2.19 7.33 -4.09
C ALA A 156 3.15 7.29 -2.89
N GLU A 157 3.06 6.23 -2.10
CA GLU A 157 3.93 5.93 -0.98
C GLU A 157 4.09 4.42 -0.79
N VAL A 158 5.22 4.01 -0.20
CA VAL A 158 5.41 2.67 0.33
C VAL A 158 5.26 2.73 1.84
N ILE A 159 4.40 1.87 2.39
CA ILE A 159 4.09 1.77 3.81
C ILE A 159 4.26 0.33 4.29
N GLU A 160 4.28 0.14 5.60
CA GLU A 160 4.17 -1.19 6.22
C GLU A 160 2.71 -1.65 6.23
N ALA A 161 2.47 -2.95 6.04
CA ALA A 161 1.12 -3.50 5.93
C ALA A 161 0.28 -3.42 7.21
N ASP A 162 0.89 -3.17 8.38
CA ASP A 162 0.17 -2.95 9.65
C ASP A 162 -0.61 -1.63 9.67
N TRP A 163 -0.30 -0.70 8.77
CA TRP A 163 -1.06 0.53 8.62
C TRP A 163 -2.38 0.30 7.88
N LEU A 164 -2.51 -0.81 7.16
CA LEU A 164 -3.78 -1.20 6.55
C LEU A 164 -4.78 -1.59 7.64
N VAL A 165 -5.98 -1.02 7.57
CA VAL A 165 -7.06 -1.27 8.54
C VAL A 165 -8.06 -2.27 8.00
N GLN A 166 -8.62 -1.97 6.83
CA GLN A 166 -9.65 -2.76 6.18
C GLN A 166 -9.78 -2.39 4.71
N ASN A 167 -10.34 -3.29 3.92
CA ASN A 167 -10.74 -2.98 2.55
C ASN A 167 -11.92 -2.01 2.56
N CYS A 168 -12.00 -1.17 1.54
CA CYS A 168 -13.12 -0.29 1.29
C CYS A 168 -13.61 -0.44 -0.15
N TYR A 169 -14.93 -0.35 -0.32
CA TYR A 169 -15.53 -0.37 -1.64
C TYR A 169 -15.42 1.01 -2.31
N LEU A 170 -14.90 1.03 -3.52
CA LEU A 170 -14.83 2.22 -4.35
C LEU A 170 -15.84 2.09 -5.49
N ASN A 171 -16.81 3.00 -5.51
CA ASN A 171 -17.75 3.09 -6.64
C ASN A 171 -17.19 4.08 -7.67
N PRO A 172 -16.77 3.64 -8.86
CA PRO A 172 -16.34 4.54 -9.92
C PRO A 172 -17.51 5.43 -10.36
N ARG A 173 -17.22 6.71 -10.55
CA ARG A 173 -18.16 7.69 -11.08
C ARG A 173 -17.87 8.01 -12.53
#